data_AF-A0A2T7U9R7-F1
#
_entry.id   AF-A0A2T7U9R7-F1
#
_cell.length_a   1.000
_cell.length_b   1.000
_cell.length_c   1.000
_cell.angle_alpha   90.00
_cell.angle_beta   90.00
_cell.angle_gamma   90.00
#
_symmetry.space_group_name_H-M   'P 1'
#
loop_
_entity.id
_entity.type
_entity.pdbx_description
1 polymer ?
#
loop_
_entity_poly.entity_id
_entity_poly.type
_entity_poly.pdbx_seq_one_letter_code
_entity_poly.pdbx_strand_id
1 'polypeptide(L)'
;MEFKDLHPPILELAPGQTFHRVQLTRARKTSVRINGLLLAPTGLQSGRFCLPSEATAYLADGEHTALYESIFRRDVHSRSLDDLARKSLVTSPRLRSWRF
;
A
#
# COMPACT_ATOMS: atom_id res chain seq x y z
N MET A 1 4.86 1.82 -20.28
CA MET A 1 6.09 2.48 -19.81
C MET A 1 6.44 1.75 -18.54
N GLU A 2 7.55 1.02 -18.55
CA GLU A 2 7.91 0.16 -17.45
C GLU A 2 8.69 0.97 -16.41
N PHE A 3 8.64 0.57 -15.13
CA PHE A 3 9.31 1.33 -14.06
C PHE A 3 10.81 1.54 -14.32
N LYS A 4 11.46 0.54 -14.95
CA LYS A 4 12.89 0.57 -15.30
C LYS A 4 13.25 1.68 -16.29
N ASP A 5 12.31 2.09 -17.13
CA ASP A 5 12.54 3.11 -18.16
C ASP A 5 12.60 4.52 -17.56
N LEU A 6 12.11 4.70 -16.33
CA LEU A 6 12.00 6.00 -15.66
C LEU A 6 13.28 6.45 -14.96
N HIS A 7 14.27 5.55 -14.78
CA HIS A 7 15.50 5.78 -13.99
C HIS A 7 15.26 6.61 -12.72
N PRO A 8 14.31 6.22 -11.84
CA PRO A 8 13.96 7.04 -10.70
C PRO A 8 15.14 7.11 -9.73
N PRO A 9 15.33 8.25 -9.03
CA PRO A 9 16.33 8.33 -7.98
C PRO A 9 16.02 7.27 -6.92
N ILE A 10 17.02 6.44 -6.60
CA ILE A 10 16.91 5.47 -5.51
C ILE A 10 16.91 6.28 -4.20
N LEU A 11 15.73 6.40 -3.59
CA LEU A 11 15.59 7.03 -2.28
C LEU A 11 15.83 5.99 -1.20
N GLU A 12 16.91 6.18 -0.43
CA GLU A 12 17.16 5.39 0.76
C GLU A 12 16.35 5.93 1.94
N LEU A 13 15.53 5.06 2.54
CA LEU A 13 14.77 5.38 3.73
C LEU A 13 15.65 5.31 4.97
N ALA A 14 15.36 6.12 5.99
CA ALA A 14 16.10 6.13 7.24
C ALA A 14 16.08 4.73 7.89
N PRO A 15 17.21 4.22 8.43
CA PRO A 15 17.22 2.96 9.17
C PRO A 15 16.23 2.97 10.34
N GLY A 16 15.56 1.85 10.57
CA GLY A 16 14.62 1.70 11.70
C GLY A 16 13.25 2.34 11.49
N GLN A 17 13.00 3.00 10.35
CA GLN A 17 11.67 3.52 10.05
C GLN A 17 10.67 2.38 9.85
N THR A 18 9.54 2.49 10.55
CA THR A 18 8.41 1.57 10.45
C THR A 18 7.36 2.17 9.53
N PHE A 19 6.77 1.33 8.70
CA PHE A 19 5.70 1.71 7.81
C PHE A 19 4.44 0.93 8.10
N HIS A 20 3.31 1.61 7.88
CA HIS A 20 1.99 1.13 8.18
C HIS A 20 1.12 1.15 6.93
N ARG A 21 0.28 0.12 6.78
CA ARG A 21 -0.68 0.01 5.67
C ARG A 21 -1.92 -0.72 6.14
N VAL A 22 -3.09 -0.22 5.74
CA VAL A 22 -4.31 -1.02 5.84
C VAL A 22 -4.45 -1.85 4.56
N GLN A 23 -4.57 -3.17 4.71
CA GLN A 23 -4.80 -4.08 3.59
C GLN A 23 -5.92 -5.07 3.91
N LEU A 24 -6.34 -5.86 2.92
CA LEU A 24 -7.31 -6.94 3.17
C LEU A 24 -6.66 -8.04 4.01
N THR A 25 -7.45 -8.64 4.91
CA THR A 25 -7.01 -9.80 5.71
C THR A 25 -6.82 -11.05 4.84
N ARG A 26 -7.55 -11.14 3.73
CA ARG A 26 -7.48 -12.26 2.78
C ARG A 26 -7.30 -11.80 1.34
N ALA A 27 -6.45 -12.50 0.61
CA ALA A 27 -6.23 -12.31 -0.81
C ALA A 27 -7.49 -12.59 -1.63
N ARG A 28 -7.76 -11.73 -2.63
CA ARG A 28 -8.71 -12.01 -3.70
C ARG A 28 -7.99 -12.74 -4.83
N LYS A 29 -8.74 -13.38 -5.74
CA LYS A 29 -8.18 -14.12 -6.88
C LYS A 29 -7.23 -13.29 -7.74
N THR A 30 -7.48 -11.98 -7.82
CA THR A 30 -6.70 -11.04 -8.63
C THR A 30 -5.62 -10.29 -7.83
N SER A 31 -5.53 -10.52 -6.51
CA SER A 31 -4.58 -9.80 -5.67
C SER A 31 -3.14 -10.19 -5.97
N VAL A 32 -2.25 -9.20 -5.91
CA VAL A 32 -0.80 -9.38 -6.07
C VAL A 32 -0.15 -9.53 -4.70
N ARG A 33 0.74 -10.51 -4.52
CA ARG A 33 1.49 -10.72 -3.27
C ARG A 33 2.96 -10.38 -3.48
N ILE A 34 3.46 -9.38 -2.76
CA ILE A 34 4.87 -8.94 -2.82
C ILE A 34 5.36 -8.69 -1.41
N ASN A 35 6.46 -9.33 -1.02
CA ASN A 35 7.15 -9.11 0.27
C ASN A 35 6.20 -9.12 1.50
N GLY A 36 5.25 -10.06 1.52
CA GLY A 36 4.26 -10.18 2.60
C GLY A 36 3.07 -9.21 2.52
N LEU A 37 3.05 -8.29 1.56
CA LEU A 37 1.93 -7.39 1.31
C LEU A 37 0.92 -8.00 0.34
N LEU A 38 -0.33 -7.57 0.53
CA LEU A 38 -1.43 -7.89 -0.34
C LEU A 38 -1.88 -6.63 -1.08
N LEU A 39 -1.60 -6.60 -2.38
CA LEU A 39 -1.82 -5.43 -3.24
C LEU A 39 -3.04 -5.61 -4.13
N ALA A 40 -3.58 -4.47 -4.56
CA ALA A 40 -4.58 -4.45 -5.61
C ALA A 40 -3.95 -4.95 -6.93
N PRO A 41 -4.75 -5.52 -7.83
CA PRO A 41 -4.33 -5.77 -9.20
C PRO A 41 -3.82 -4.49 -9.87
N THR A 42 -2.91 -4.65 -10.84
CA THR A 42 -2.39 -3.52 -11.64
C THR A 42 -3.52 -2.85 -12.42
N GLY A 43 -3.35 -1.57 -12.75
CA GLY A 43 -4.32 -0.80 -13.52
C GLY A 43 -5.63 -0.41 -12.81
N LEU A 44 -5.90 -0.91 -11.59
CA LEU A 44 -7.11 -0.55 -10.83
C LEU A 44 -7.01 0.73 -10.02
N GLN A 45 -5.79 1.13 -9.64
CA GLN A 45 -5.57 2.38 -8.95
C GLN A 45 -5.13 3.42 -9.98
N SER A 46 -5.94 4.46 -10.17
CA SER A 46 -5.56 5.67 -10.88
C SER A 46 -5.22 6.76 -9.86
N GLY A 47 -3.95 7.15 -9.80
CA GLY A 47 -3.45 8.08 -8.81
C GLY A 47 -2.12 8.70 -9.24
N ARG A 48 -1.65 9.69 -8.46
CA ARG A 48 -0.46 10.48 -8.80
C ARG A 48 0.86 9.70 -8.78
N PHE A 49 0.91 8.57 -8.08
CA PHE A 49 2.16 7.85 -7.77
C PHE A 49 2.08 6.36 -8.08
N CYS A 50 1.34 5.96 -9.12
CA CYS A 50 1.27 4.57 -9.56
C CYS A 50 1.39 4.50 -11.08
N LEU A 51 2.07 3.46 -11.58
CA LEU A 51 2.12 3.20 -13.01
C LEU A 51 1.01 2.22 -13.39
N PRO A 52 0.37 2.38 -14.57
CA PRO A 52 -0.74 1.52 -14.98
C PRO A 52 -0.40 0.03 -15.03
N SER A 53 0.84 -0.31 -15.40
CA SER A 53 1.31 -1.69 -15.53
C SER A 53 1.93 -2.27 -14.24
N GLU A 54 2.14 -1.47 -13.19
CA GLU A 54 2.92 -1.89 -12.03
C GLU A 54 2.08 -2.03 -10.75
N ALA A 55 2.43 -3.03 -9.95
CA ALA A 55 1.81 -3.20 -8.64
C ALA A 55 2.36 -2.14 -7.68
N THR A 56 1.46 -1.34 -7.10
CA THR A 56 1.86 -0.22 -6.24
C THR A 56 1.37 -0.43 -4.81
N ALA A 57 2.25 -0.15 -3.84
CA ALA A 57 1.94 -0.16 -2.42
C ALA A 57 2.07 1.25 -1.83
N TYR A 58 0.95 1.80 -1.35
CA TYR A 58 0.93 2.98 -0.49
C TYR A 58 1.18 2.59 0.96
N LEU A 59 2.11 3.31 1.59
CA LEU A 59 2.55 3.13 2.98
C LEU A 59 2.52 4.50 3.67
N ALA A 60 2.27 4.51 4.98
CA ALA A 60 2.37 5.69 5.82
C ALA A 60 3.38 5.48 6.95
N ASP A 61 3.92 6.58 7.47
CA ASP A 61 4.82 6.64 8.62
C ASP A 61 4.09 6.57 9.98
N GLY A 62 2.75 6.59 9.98
CA GLY A 62 1.93 6.44 11.17
C GLY A 62 0.69 5.59 10.94
N GLU A 63 0.27 4.87 11.99
CA GLU A 63 -0.90 3.99 11.99
C GLU A 63 -2.19 4.75 11.66
N HIS A 64 -2.39 5.90 12.30
CA HIS A 64 -3.56 6.74 12.10
C HIS A 64 -3.59 7.33 10.68
N THR A 65 -2.44 7.73 10.14
CA THR A 65 -2.31 8.21 8.76
C THR A 65 -2.69 7.11 7.77
N ALA A 66 -2.19 5.89 7.97
CA ALA A 66 -2.55 4.75 7.13
C ALA A 66 -4.05 4.46 7.17
N LEU A 67 -4.65 4.51 8.36
CA LEU A 67 -6.09 4.29 8.54
C LEU A 67 -6.93 5.39 7.90
N TYR A 68 -6.59 6.66 8.14
CA TYR A 68 -7.27 7.81 7.58
C TYR A 68 -7.24 7.77 6.05
N GLU A 69 -6.05 7.62 5.44
CA GLU A 69 -5.92 7.60 3.98
C GLU A 69 -6.57 6.38 3.32
N SER A 70 -6.64 5.24 4.03
CA SER A 70 -7.21 4.01 3.46
C SER A 70 -8.72 3.90 3.61
N ILE A 71 -9.30 4.49 4.67
CA ILE A 71 -10.68 4.20 5.10
C ILE A 71 -11.52 5.47 5.25
N PHE A 72 -10.96 6.51 5.87
CA PHE A 72 -11.68 7.69 6.36
C PHE A 72 -11.25 8.98 5.66
N ARG A 73 -10.87 8.91 4.37
CA ARG A 73 -10.64 10.11 3.56
C ARG A 73 -11.85 11.05 3.65
N ARG A 74 -11.62 12.35 3.48
CA ARG A 74 -12.56 13.45 3.80
C ARG A 74 -14.02 13.24 3.37
N ASP A 75 -14.27 12.52 2.29
CA ASP A 75 -15.61 12.31 1.73
C ASP A 75 -16.36 11.10 2.34
N VAL A 76 -15.75 10.39 3.29
CA VAL A 76 -16.32 9.20 3.92
C VAL A 76 -16.99 9.58 5.25
N HIS A 77 -18.32 9.55 5.27
CA HIS A 77 -19.10 9.84 6.48
C HIS A 77 -19.36 8.62 7.37
N SER A 78 -19.38 7.41 6.81
CA SER A 78 -19.63 6.18 7.55
C SER A 78 -19.04 4.94 6.84
N ARG A 79 -18.86 3.85 7.61
CA ARG A 79 -18.39 2.55 7.12
C ARG A 79 -19.12 1.43 7.83
N SER A 80 -19.33 0.32 7.12
CA SER A 80 -19.86 -0.90 7.73
C SER A 80 -18.78 -1.59 8.56
N LEU A 81 -19.17 -2.17 9.70
CA LEU A 81 -18.24 -2.98 10.51
C LEU A 81 -17.74 -4.21 9.73
N ASP A 82 -18.58 -4.79 8.88
CA ASP A 82 -18.19 -5.92 8.02
C ASP A 82 -17.08 -5.57 7.03
N ASP A 83 -17.11 -4.35 6.47
CA ASP A 83 -16.02 -3.87 5.60
C ASP A 83 -14.72 -3.66 6.36
N LEU A 84 -14.81 -3.17 7.60
CA LEU A 84 -13.65 -2.96 8.47
C LEU A 84 -13.06 -4.31 8.92
N ALA A 85 -13.89 -5.28 9.28
CA ALA A 85 -13.47 -6.62 9.71
C ALA A 85 -12.68 -7.39 8.62
N ARG A 86 -12.88 -7.03 7.35
CA ARG A 86 -12.14 -7.60 6.21
C ARG A 86 -10.74 -7.00 6.03
N LYS A 87 -10.34 -6.06 6.88
CA LYS A 87 -9.09 -5.31 6.75
C LYS A 87 -8.26 -5.41 8.02
N SER A 88 -6.95 -5.33 7.86
CA SER A 88 -6.01 -5.27 8.96
C SER A 88 -4.98 -4.17 8.72
N LEU A 89 -4.56 -3.55 9.82
CA LEU A 89 -3.36 -2.73 9.84
C LEU A 89 -2.15 -3.66 9.85
N VAL A 90 -1.27 -3.47 8.88
CA VAL A 90 0.01 -4.16 8.80
C VAL A 90 1.10 -3.15 9.08
N THR A 91 1.93 -3.50 10.05
CA THR A 91 3.07 -2.73 10.50
C THR A 91 4.33 -3.50 10.15
N SER A 92 5.25 -2.85 9.45
CA SER A 92 6.49 -3.49 9.02
C SER A 92 7.67 -2.56 9.31
N PRO A 93 8.62 -2.96 10.18
CA PRO A 93 9.91 -2.30 10.24
C PRO A 93 10.62 -2.55 8.92
N ARG A 94 11.19 -1.50 8.30
CA ARG A 94 11.93 -1.53 7.02
C ARG A 94 12.30 -2.95 6.58
N LEU A 95 11.51 -3.52 5.67
CA LEU A 95 11.78 -4.82 5.06
C LEU A 95 13.16 -4.75 4.41
N ARG A 96 14.12 -5.53 4.93
CA ARG A 96 15.43 -5.69 4.29
C ARG A 96 15.19 -6.05 2.81
N SER A 97 15.76 -5.22 1.94
CA SER A 97 15.70 -5.26 0.47
C SER A 97 14.30 -5.26 -0.17
N TRP A 98 13.73 -4.07 -0.34
CA TRP A 98 12.90 -3.82 -1.51
C TRP A 98 13.84 -3.37 -2.63
N ARG A 99 14.14 -4.26 -3.57
CA ARG A 99 14.75 -3.87 -4.85
C ARG A 99 13.58 -3.54 -5.79
N PHE A 100 13.52 -2.28 -6.24
CA PHE A 100 12.66 -1.86 -7.34
C PHE A 100 13.34 -2.19 -8.68
#